data_AF-A0A2C9M009-F1
#
_entry.id   AF-A0A2C9M009-F1
#
_cell.length_a   1.000
_cell.length_b   1.000
_cell.length_c   1.000
_cell.angle_alpha   90.00
_cell.angle_beta   90.00
_cell.angle_gamma   90.00
#
_symmetry.space_group_name_H-M   'P 1'
#
loop_
_entity.id
_entity.type
_entity.pdbx_description
1 polymer ?
#
loop_
_entity_poly.entity_id
_entity_poly.type
_entity_poly.pdbx_seq_one_letter_code
_entity_poly.pdbx_strand_id
1 'polypeptide(L)'
;MTGAGGNGHGTAGTYYDAGGLQFPGVPYGPTDFNDYSNCNTWDLNIHNYNNPEEVRNCRLVSLLDLRMEKDYVRQKAADFLNHLLDLGVAGFRVDAAKHMWPGDIIALFHKVK
;
A
#
# COMPACT_ATOMS: atom_id res chain seq x y z
N MET A 1 8.80 0.51 1.60
CA MET A 1 8.13 1.37 0.59
C MET A 1 9.03 1.45 -0.62
N THR A 2 8.45 1.40 -1.82
CA THR A 2 9.23 1.41 -3.07
C THR A 2 8.67 2.51 -3.97
N GLY A 3 9.57 3.36 -4.47
CA GLY A 3 9.21 4.36 -5.48
C GLY A 3 8.79 3.72 -6.79
N ALA A 4 8.04 4.43 -7.61
CA ALA A 4 7.67 4.00 -8.94
C ALA A 4 8.91 3.88 -9.83
N GLY A 5 8.95 2.81 -10.63
CA GLY A 5 10.06 2.54 -11.53
C GLY A 5 11.25 1.83 -10.87
N GLY A 6 12.07 1.20 -11.71
CA GLY A 6 13.22 0.41 -11.27
C GLY A 6 12.86 -1.00 -10.79
N ASN A 7 13.89 -1.79 -10.54
CA ASN A 7 13.81 -3.15 -9.98
C ASN A 7 15.01 -3.41 -9.07
N GLY A 8 14.92 -4.45 -8.25
CA GLY A 8 15.99 -4.79 -7.32
C GLY A 8 15.58 -5.84 -6.30
N HIS A 9 16.28 -5.87 -5.17
CA HIS A 9 16.00 -6.77 -4.07
C HIS A 9 15.74 -5.98 -2.78
N GLY A 10 14.76 -6.43 -1.99
CA GLY A 10 14.52 -5.93 -0.65
C GLY A 10 15.64 -6.33 0.31
N THR A 11 15.62 -5.76 1.52
CA THR A 11 16.64 -6.02 2.56
C THR A 11 16.73 -7.49 2.98
N ALA A 12 15.64 -8.24 2.84
CA ALA A 12 15.57 -9.68 3.10
C ALA A 12 15.75 -10.54 1.82
N GLY A 13 16.25 -9.95 0.73
CA GLY A 13 16.63 -10.67 -0.49
C GLY A 13 15.48 -10.99 -1.46
N THR A 14 14.25 -10.57 -1.19
CA THR A 14 13.12 -10.76 -2.13
C THR A 14 13.22 -9.80 -3.32
N TYR A 15 13.07 -10.31 -4.54
CA TYR A 15 13.05 -9.49 -5.75
C TYR A 15 11.80 -8.60 -5.82
N TYR A 16 11.92 -7.44 -6.45
CA TYR A 16 10.80 -6.60 -6.88
C TYR A 16 11.08 -5.94 -8.25
N ASP A 17 10.02 -5.69 -9.00
CA ASP A 17 10.00 -4.84 -10.19
C ASP A 17 8.91 -3.77 -10.02
N ALA A 18 9.32 -2.56 -9.63
CA ALA A 18 8.39 -1.45 -9.42
C ALA A 18 7.93 -0.81 -10.74
N GLY A 19 8.65 -1.02 -11.84
CA GLY A 19 8.18 -0.64 -13.18
C GLY A 19 7.03 -1.52 -13.65
N GLY A 20 7.13 -2.83 -13.41
CA GLY A 20 6.10 -3.83 -13.70
C GLY A 20 5.07 -4.04 -12.59
N LEU A 21 5.14 -3.30 -11.47
CA LEU A 21 4.30 -3.46 -10.27
C LEU A 21 4.31 -4.89 -9.71
N GLN A 22 5.45 -5.59 -9.78
CA GLN A 22 5.61 -6.97 -9.32
C GLN A 22 6.41 -7.03 -8.01
N PHE A 23 5.79 -7.59 -6.98
CA PHE A 23 6.38 -7.81 -5.67
C PHE A 23 6.20 -9.27 -5.25
N PRO A 24 6.91 -10.22 -5.88
CA PRO A 24 6.70 -11.66 -5.69
C PRO A 24 6.91 -12.15 -4.25
N GLY A 25 7.63 -11.40 -3.41
CA GLY A 25 7.79 -11.71 -1.99
C GLY A 25 6.49 -11.60 -1.16
N VAL A 26 5.49 -10.84 -1.62
CA VAL A 26 4.17 -10.71 -0.98
C VAL A 26 3.04 -11.40 -1.76
N PRO A 27 3.38 -12.02 -2.89
CA PRO A 27 2.97 -11.66 -4.26
C PRO A 27 1.92 -10.54 -4.42
N TYR A 28 2.37 -9.28 -4.55
CA TYR A 28 1.53 -8.23 -5.16
C TYR A 28 1.83 -8.11 -6.66
N GLY A 29 0.79 -7.82 -7.44
CA GLY A 29 0.87 -7.52 -8.87
C GLY A 29 0.19 -6.20 -9.22
N PRO A 30 0.14 -5.84 -10.52
CA PRO A 30 -0.42 -4.56 -10.99
C PRO A 30 -1.82 -4.23 -10.45
N THR A 31 -2.68 -5.24 -10.30
CA THR A 31 -4.07 -5.04 -9.84
C THR A 31 -4.20 -4.75 -8.35
N ASP A 32 -3.11 -4.84 -7.59
CA ASP A 32 -3.08 -4.58 -6.15
C ASP A 32 -2.71 -3.13 -5.82
N PHE A 33 -2.41 -2.32 -6.85
CA PHE A 33 -2.09 -0.91 -6.73
C PHE A 33 -3.22 -0.05 -7.33
N ASN A 34 -3.35 1.17 -6.82
CA ASN A 34 -4.20 2.18 -7.44
C ASN A 34 -3.59 2.61 -8.78
N ASP A 35 -4.45 2.67 -9.81
CA ASP A 35 -4.11 3.05 -11.17
C ASP A 35 -4.99 4.22 -11.63
N TYR A 36 -5.04 4.50 -12.93
CA TYR A 36 -5.82 5.58 -13.51
C TYR A 36 -7.35 5.43 -13.32
N SER A 37 -7.85 4.29 -12.81
CA SER A 37 -9.26 4.12 -12.45
C SER A 37 -9.60 4.71 -11.07
N ASN A 38 -8.61 4.83 -10.17
CA ASN A 38 -8.79 5.35 -8.81
C ASN A 38 -8.08 6.71 -8.62
N CYS A 39 -7.00 6.96 -9.36
CA CYS A 39 -6.23 8.21 -9.35
C CYS A 39 -6.31 8.90 -10.72
N ASN A 40 -6.98 10.05 -10.77
CA ASN A 40 -7.27 10.75 -12.03
C ASN A 40 -6.24 11.84 -12.39
N THR A 41 -5.09 11.88 -11.72
CA THR A 41 -4.01 12.82 -12.07
C THR A 41 -3.20 12.28 -13.24
N TRP A 42 -2.58 13.19 -14.00
CA TRP A 42 -1.90 12.85 -15.26
C TRP A 42 -0.68 11.93 -15.08
N ASP A 43 -0.06 11.92 -13.91
CA ASP A 43 1.16 11.18 -13.59
C ASP A 43 1.00 10.20 -12.41
N LEU A 44 -0.24 10.00 -11.95
CA LEU A 44 -0.61 9.22 -10.77
C LEU A 44 -0.10 9.78 -9.43
N ASN A 45 0.53 10.97 -9.37
CA ASN A 45 0.99 11.57 -8.13
C ASN A 45 -0.05 12.52 -7.52
N ILE A 46 0.10 12.80 -6.23
CA ILE A 46 -0.67 13.83 -5.52
C ILE A 46 -0.12 15.22 -5.87
N HIS A 47 -1.01 16.13 -6.26
CA HIS A 47 -0.76 17.55 -6.55
C HIS A 47 -1.69 18.48 -5.76
N ASN A 48 -2.94 18.09 -5.52
CA ASN A 48 -3.95 18.88 -4.82
C ASN A 48 -4.35 18.24 -3.47
N TYR A 49 -3.75 18.74 -2.40
CA TYR A 49 -4.06 18.29 -1.03
C TYR A 49 -5.46 18.67 -0.52
N ASN A 50 -6.22 19.49 -1.25
CA ASN A 50 -7.62 19.78 -0.94
C ASN A 50 -8.58 18.76 -1.57
N ASN A 51 -8.09 17.87 -2.44
CA ASN A 51 -8.87 16.79 -3.03
C ASN A 51 -8.63 15.48 -2.25
N PRO A 52 -9.59 15.00 -1.44
CA PRO A 52 -9.39 13.81 -0.63
C PRO A 52 -9.24 12.53 -1.44
N GLU A 53 -9.84 12.44 -2.63
CA GLU A 53 -9.70 11.27 -3.51
C GLU A 53 -8.27 11.16 -4.03
N GLU A 54 -7.72 12.28 -4.49
CA GLU A 54 -6.33 12.35 -4.94
C GLU A 54 -5.36 12.05 -3.78
N VAL A 55 -5.56 12.66 -2.61
CA VAL A 55 -4.72 12.43 -1.43
C VAL A 55 -4.68 10.95 -1.01
N ARG A 56 -5.74 10.18 -1.25
CA ARG A 56 -5.89 8.79 -0.75
C ARG A 56 -5.76 7.70 -1.81
N ASN A 57 -5.80 8.06 -3.09
CA ASN A 57 -5.70 7.09 -4.19
C ASN A 57 -4.48 7.33 -5.09
N CYS A 58 -3.84 8.50 -5.01
CA CYS A 58 -2.67 8.83 -5.81
C CYS A 58 -1.37 8.65 -5.01
N ARG A 59 -0.27 8.50 -5.74
CA ARG A 59 1.07 8.24 -5.23
C ARG A 59 1.60 9.43 -4.43
N LEU A 60 1.91 9.18 -3.16
CA LEU A 60 2.64 10.12 -2.32
C LEU A 60 4.11 10.14 -2.74
N VAL A 61 4.58 11.25 -3.33
CA VAL A 61 5.96 11.43 -3.81
C VAL A 61 6.48 10.24 -4.63
N SER A 62 5.63 9.76 -5.56
CA SER A 62 5.90 8.63 -6.45
C SER A 62 6.06 7.27 -5.77
N LEU A 63 5.68 7.12 -4.50
CA LEU A 63 5.54 5.80 -3.88
C LEU A 63 4.36 5.05 -4.50
N LEU A 64 4.56 3.78 -4.86
CA LEU A 64 3.49 2.95 -5.41
C LEU A 64 2.38 2.75 -4.37
N ASP A 65 1.15 3.13 -4.74
CA ASP A 65 0.02 3.22 -3.84
C ASP A 65 -0.82 1.93 -3.87
N LEU A 66 -0.95 1.24 -2.73
CA LEU A 66 -1.69 -0.01 -2.64
C LEU A 66 -3.21 0.24 -2.64
N ARG A 67 -3.95 -0.59 -3.37
CA ARG A 67 -5.41 -0.53 -3.48
C ARG A 67 -6.07 -1.18 -2.27
N MET A 68 -6.08 -0.46 -1.14
CA MET A 68 -6.53 -0.94 0.17
C MET A 68 -8.01 -1.37 0.22
N GLU A 69 -8.84 -0.90 -0.70
CA GLU A 69 -10.23 -1.37 -0.86
C GLU A 69 -10.32 -2.87 -1.20
N LYS A 70 -9.27 -3.49 -1.77
CA LYS A 70 -9.25 -4.93 -2.07
C LYS A 70 -9.05 -5.76 -0.81
N ASP A 71 -9.90 -6.78 -0.63
CA ASP A 71 -9.80 -7.70 0.51
C ASP A 71 -8.45 -8.43 0.55
N TYR A 72 -7.92 -8.84 -0.62
CA TYR A 72 -6.61 -9.47 -0.73
C TYR A 72 -5.48 -8.59 -0.17
N VAL A 73 -5.47 -7.29 -0.51
CA VAL A 73 -4.45 -6.35 -0.05
C VAL A 73 -4.54 -6.17 1.47
N ARG A 74 -5.76 -6.01 2.00
CA ARG A 74 -6.01 -5.95 3.46
C ARG A 74 -5.60 -7.24 4.16
N GLN A 75 -5.87 -8.40 3.58
CA GLN A 75 -5.50 -9.69 4.17
C GLN A 75 -3.98 -9.82 4.29
N LYS A 76 -3.23 -9.49 3.23
CA LYS A 76 -1.76 -9.52 3.27
C LYS A 76 -1.16 -8.58 4.31
N ALA A 77 -1.72 -7.37 4.44
CA ALA A 77 -1.31 -6.44 5.49
C ALA A 77 -1.67 -6.96 6.89
N ALA A 78 -2.87 -7.53 7.07
CA ALA A 78 -3.31 -8.11 8.34
C ALA A 78 -2.45 -9.30 8.76
N ASP A 79 -2.08 -10.19 7.83
CA ASP A 79 -1.20 -11.34 8.09
C ASP A 79 0.15 -10.86 8.64
N PHE A 80 0.73 -9.80 8.06
CA PHE A 80 1.95 -9.18 8.56
C PHE A 80 1.79 -8.60 9.98
N LEU A 81 0.71 -7.83 10.23
CA LEU A 81 0.44 -7.26 11.54
C LEU A 81 0.20 -8.34 12.60
N ASN A 82 -0.59 -9.37 12.27
CA ASN A 82 -0.86 -10.50 13.16
C ASN A 82 0.41 -11.29 13.48
N HIS A 83 1.31 -11.44 12.52
CA HIS A 83 2.62 -12.06 12.75
C HIS A 83 3.45 -11.23 13.74
N LEU A 84 3.47 -9.90 13.62
CA LEU A 84 4.17 -9.05 14.58
C LEU A 84 3.55 -9.13 15.99
N LEU A 85 2.21 -9.25 16.09
CA LEU A 85 1.53 -9.48 17.36
C LEU A 85 1.91 -10.83 17.98
N ASP A 86 2.06 -11.90 17.18
CA ASP A 86 2.58 -13.19 17.67
C ASP A 86 3.99 -13.08 18.25
N LEU A 87 4.79 -12.17 17.71
CA LEU A 87 6.13 -11.86 18.22
C LEU A 87 6.10 -10.97 19.48
N GLY A 88 4.94 -10.47 19.89
CA GLY A 88 4.74 -9.75 21.16
C GLY A 88 4.77 -8.22 21.07
N VAL A 89 4.60 -7.62 19.88
CA VAL A 89 4.43 -6.15 19.81
C VAL A 89 3.12 -5.72 20.46
N ALA A 90 3.11 -4.55 21.12
CA ALA A 90 1.94 -4.05 21.83
C ALA A 90 1.00 -3.19 20.96
N GLY A 91 1.41 -2.84 19.74
CA GLY A 91 0.63 -2.01 18.84
C GLY A 91 1.45 -1.45 17.68
N PHE A 92 0.79 -0.60 16.88
CA PHE A 92 1.33 -0.11 15.61
C PHE A 92 1.21 1.41 15.50
N ARG A 93 2.29 2.06 15.08
CA ARG A 93 2.22 3.40 14.47
C ARG A 93 1.98 3.22 12.98
N VAL A 94 0.85 3.69 12.49
CA VAL A 94 0.45 3.54 11.08
C VAL A 94 1.08 4.67 10.25
N ASP A 95 1.98 4.30 9.33
CA ASP A 95 2.59 5.25 8.41
C ASP A 95 1.59 5.79 7.39
N ALA A 96 1.81 7.04 6.97
CA ALA A 96 1.03 7.71 5.93
C ALA A 96 -0.51 7.61 6.08
N ALA A 97 -1.06 7.48 7.29
CA ALA A 97 -2.49 7.26 7.51
C ALA A 97 -3.44 8.29 6.86
N LYS A 98 -2.96 9.52 6.62
CA LYS A 98 -3.68 10.56 5.86
C LYS A 98 -4.02 10.10 4.43
N HIS A 99 -3.14 9.31 3.82
CA HIS A 99 -3.19 8.82 2.45
C HIS A 99 -3.94 7.48 2.31
N MET A 100 -4.68 7.08 3.34
CA MET A 100 -5.55 5.91 3.30
C MET A 100 -6.98 6.33 3.64
N TRP A 101 -7.97 5.62 3.11
CA TRP A 101 -9.35 5.80 3.53
C TRP A 101 -9.53 5.29 4.96
N PRO A 102 -10.19 6.06 5.86
CA PRO A 102 -10.48 5.59 7.21
C PRO A 102 -11.25 4.26 7.22
N GLY A 103 -12.15 4.04 6.26
CA GLY A 103 -12.90 2.79 6.11
C GLY A 103 -12.00 1.58 5.83
N ASP A 104 -10.98 1.75 5.00
CA ASP A 104 -10.02 0.67 4.70
C ASP A 104 -9.11 0.37 5.89
N ILE A 105 -8.70 1.41 6.64
CA ILE A 105 -7.96 1.23 7.90
C ILE A 105 -8.82 0.42 8.88
N ILE A 106 -10.08 0.81 9.10
CA ILE A 106 -11.00 0.07 9.98
C ILE A 106 -11.13 -1.38 9.52
N ALA A 107 -11.35 -1.59 8.22
CA ALA A 107 -11.56 -2.93 7.68
C ALA A 107 -10.28 -3.80 7.70
N LEU A 108 -9.09 -3.19 7.62
CA LEU A 108 -7.81 -3.85 7.88
C LEU A 108 -7.72 -4.28 9.35
N PHE A 109 -7.96 -3.36 10.30
CA PHE A 109 -7.83 -3.65 11.73
C PHE A 109 -8.90 -4.63 12.25
N HIS A 110 -10.05 -4.76 11.59
CA HIS A 110 -11.00 -5.84 11.86
C HIS A 110 -10.47 -7.26 11.53
N LYS A 111 -9.40 -7.36 10.74
CA LYS A 111 -8.71 -8.63 10.45
C LYS A 111 -7.52 -8.90 11.39
N VAL A 112 -7.19 -7.93 12.25
CA VAL A 112 -6.12 -8.04 13.24
C VAL A 112 -6.71 -8.61 14.55
N LYS A 113 -6.00 -9.54 15.18
CA LYS A 113 -6.45 -10.28 16.38
C LYS A 113 -6.33 -9.48 17.68
#